data_AF-A0A5C6BEI0-F1
#
_entry.id   AF-A0A5C6BEI0-F1
#
_cell.length_a   1.000
_cell.length_b   1.000
_cell.length_c   1.000
_cell.angle_alpha   90.00
_cell.angle_beta   90.00
_cell.angle_gamma   90.00
#
_symmetry.space_group_name_H-M   'P 1'
#
loop_
_entity.id
_entity.type
_entity.pdbx_description
1 polymer ?
#
loop_
_entity_poly.entity_id
_entity_poly.type
_entity_poly.pdbx_seq_one_letter_code
_entity_poly.pdbx_strand_id
1 'polypeptide(L)'
;MALLGTDGCLARCVRETWNLLHSANRFGHARLLRPIGLVAFKRGSRLSGYTHPFCEYGSVGFDIVPKSDSPDFMIIQLIVTHPGGAHKDDFLACSLLAHMHGAPIQRRDPTDEDLANPSVCVVDIGGVHDPERKNFDHHQFPRDAPPLWALSLVLQDMGLYEDALSFCAWLRPAEWLDTLGPNETAKLMEIPCATLGSLNSPLDMTLLNRFASRT
;
A
#
# COMPACT_ATOMS: atom_id res chain seq x y z
N MET A 1 21.27 -29.79 -13.79
CA MET A 1 20.28 -29.99 -12.72
C MET A 1 20.28 -28.72 -11.88
N ALA A 2 19.51 -27.71 -12.31
CA ALA A 2 19.45 -26.41 -11.66
C ALA A 2 18.02 -26.23 -11.10
N LEU A 3 17.96 -26.00 -9.79
CA LEU A 3 16.75 -25.80 -9.01
C LEU A 3 16.14 -24.44 -9.37
N LEU A 4 14.91 -24.44 -9.87
CA LEU A 4 14.11 -23.23 -10.08
C LEU A 4 13.57 -22.75 -8.73
N GLY A 5 14.14 -21.66 -8.22
CA GLY A 5 13.70 -20.96 -7.01
C GLY A 5 12.37 -20.23 -7.22
N THR A 6 11.47 -20.38 -6.25
CA THR A 6 10.08 -19.93 -6.26
C THR A 6 9.87 -18.47 -5.79
N ASP A 7 10.91 -17.64 -5.75
CA ASP A 7 10.88 -16.37 -5.02
C ASP A 7 10.42 -15.15 -5.86
N GLY A 8 10.10 -15.33 -7.14
CA GLY A 8 9.71 -14.24 -8.05
C GLY A 8 8.21 -13.95 -8.19
N CYS A 9 7.33 -14.83 -7.68
CA CYS A 9 5.90 -14.78 -8.05
C CYS A 9 5.11 -13.77 -7.21
N LEU A 10 5.42 -13.63 -5.91
CA LEU A 10 4.74 -12.69 -5.01
C LEU A 10 5.12 -11.23 -5.31
N ALA A 11 6.42 -10.99 -5.55
CA ALA A 11 6.96 -9.66 -5.85
C ALA A 11 6.48 -9.11 -7.22
N ARG A 12 6.20 -10.00 -8.19
CA ARG A 12 5.54 -9.60 -9.45
C ARG A 12 4.07 -9.25 -9.22
N CYS A 13 3.36 -10.04 -8.42
CA CYS A 13 1.93 -9.82 -8.11
C CYS A 13 1.69 -8.48 -7.40
N VAL A 14 2.53 -8.10 -6.42
CA VAL A 14 2.41 -6.81 -5.72
C VAL A 14 2.75 -5.63 -6.64
N ARG A 15 3.79 -5.77 -7.49
CA ARG A 15 4.18 -4.73 -8.48
C ARG A 15 3.11 -4.51 -9.53
N GLU A 16 2.50 -5.58 -10.02
CA GLU A 16 1.36 -5.51 -10.95
C GLU A 16 0.12 -4.94 -10.24
N THR A 17 -0.14 -5.29 -8.98
CA THR A 17 -1.28 -4.75 -8.21
C THR A 17 -1.15 -3.25 -7.95
N TRP A 18 0.04 -2.75 -7.60
CA TRP A 18 0.28 -1.32 -7.40
C TRP A 18 0.15 -0.52 -8.71
N ASN A 19 0.71 -1.05 -9.81
CA ASN A 19 0.58 -0.43 -11.14
C ASN A 19 -0.86 -0.52 -11.69
N LEU A 20 -1.59 -1.61 -11.38
CA LEU A 20 -3.00 -1.78 -11.75
C LEU A 20 -3.91 -0.84 -10.97
N LEU A 21 -3.68 -0.65 -9.66
CA LEU A 21 -4.38 0.34 -8.83
C LEU A 21 -4.20 1.76 -9.38
N HIS A 22 -3.00 2.10 -9.88
CA HIS A 22 -2.75 3.38 -10.55
C HIS A 22 -3.40 3.48 -11.94
N SER A 23 -3.56 2.38 -12.66
CA SER A 23 -4.17 2.39 -14.01
C SER A 23 -5.71 2.35 -13.99
N ALA A 24 -6.31 1.66 -13.01
CA ALA A 24 -7.75 1.45 -12.91
C ALA A 24 -8.52 2.73 -12.50
N ASN A 25 -7.86 3.67 -11.81
CA ASN A 25 -8.48 4.92 -11.35
C ASN A 25 -8.44 6.08 -12.39
N ARG A 26 -7.99 5.83 -13.62
CA ARG A 26 -8.04 6.83 -14.72
C ARG A 26 -9.44 7.14 -15.26
N PHE A 27 -10.51 6.56 -14.72
CA PHE A 27 -11.89 6.84 -15.13
C PHE A 27 -12.56 8.00 -14.37
N GLY A 28 -11.91 8.61 -13.38
CA GLY A 28 -12.51 9.64 -12.52
C GLY A 28 -12.63 11.06 -13.10
N HIS A 29 -12.00 11.36 -14.25
CA HIS A 29 -11.99 12.73 -14.81
C HIS A 29 -12.18 12.76 -16.33
N ALA A 30 -13.31 12.24 -16.83
CA ALA A 30 -13.81 12.62 -18.15
C ALA A 30 -14.85 13.74 -18.01
N ARG A 31 -14.38 14.99 -18.10
CA ARG A 31 -15.21 16.19 -18.21
C ARG A 31 -16.14 16.02 -19.43
N LEU A 32 -17.45 15.94 -19.21
CA LEU A 32 -18.49 15.91 -20.25
C LEU A 32 -18.43 17.20 -21.10
N LEU A 33 -17.60 17.19 -22.13
CA LEU A 33 -17.71 18.12 -23.26
C LEU A 33 -18.53 17.41 -24.34
N ARG A 34 -19.79 17.84 -24.49
CA ARG A 34 -20.63 17.45 -25.62
C ARG A 34 -20.00 17.96 -26.92
N PRO A 35 -20.06 17.18 -28.01
CA PRO A 35 -20.25 17.75 -29.32
C PRO A 35 -21.57 17.30 -29.93
N ILE A 36 -22.26 18.30 -30.46
CA ILE A 36 -23.38 18.24 -31.39
C ILE A 36 -22.89 17.51 -32.65
N GLY A 37 -23.59 16.47 -33.08
CA GLY A 37 -23.28 15.73 -34.30
C GLY A 37 -24.39 14.76 -34.65
N LEU A 38 -25.29 15.19 -35.53
CA LEU A 38 -26.39 14.41 -36.09
C LEU A 38 -25.81 13.30 -37.00
N VAL A 39 -25.98 12.03 -36.66
CA VAL A 39 -25.63 10.91 -37.55
C VAL A 39 -26.91 10.27 -38.07
N ALA A 40 -27.15 10.44 -39.37
CA ALA A 40 -28.27 9.85 -40.09
C ALA A 40 -28.05 8.34 -40.33
N PHE A 41 -29.07 7.54 -40.04
CA PHE A 41 -29.06 6.09 -40.23
C PHE A 41 -29.46 5.75 -41.68
N LYS A 42 -28.58 5.09 -42.45
CA LYS A 42 -28.94 4.45 -43.72
C LYS A 42 -28.81 2.93 -43.57
N ARG A 43 -29.94 2.23 -43.67
CA ARG A 43 -30.03 0.76 -43.66
C ARG A 43 -29.41 0.17 -44.93
N GLY A 44 -28.64 -0.90 -44.80
CA GLY A 44 -28.27 -1.75 -45.95
C GLY A 44 -27.26 -2.85 -45.67
N SER A 45 -27.77 -4.08 -45.50
CA SER A 45 -27.18 -5.40 -45.84
C SER A 45 -25.90 -5.93 -45.15
N ARG A 46 -26.03 -7.16 -44.65
CA ARG A 46 -25.03 -8.08 -44.07
C ARG A 46 -23.82 -8.31 -44.98
N LEU A 47 -22.64 -8.56 -44.40
CA LEU A 47 -21.89 -9.82 -44.53
C LEU A 47 -20.74 -9.91 -43.50
N SER A 48 -20.49 -11.16 -43.12
CA SER A 48 -19.54 -11.69 -42.13
C SER A 48 -18.08 -11.27 -42.33
N GLY A 49 -17.36 -10.99 -41.24
CA GLY A 49 -15.90 -10.90 -41.20
C GLY A 49 -15.36 -9.83 -40.24
N TYR A 50 -15.40 -10.07 -38.93
CA TYR A 50 -14.69 -9.24 -37.95
C TYR A 50 -13.36 -9.90 -37.58
N THR A 51 -12.28 -9.45 -38.21
CA THR A 51 -10.94 -9.49 -37.61
C THR A 51 -10.64 -8.08 -37.10
N HIS A 52 -10.68 -7.88 -35.79
CA HIS A 52 -10.23 -6.62 -35.18
C HIS A 52 -8.70 -6.52 -35.31
N PRO A 53 -8.16 -5.37 -35.72
CA PRO A 53 -6.73 -5.12 -35.61
C PRO A 53 -6.37 -4.90 -34.14
N PHE A 54 -5.32 -5.58 -33.72
CA PHE A 54 -4.67 -5.49 -32.42
C PHE A 54 -4.25 -4.03 -32.17
N CYS A 55 -4.86 -3.39 -31.17
CA CYS A 55 -4.50 -2.05 -30.73
C CYS A 55 -3.18 -2.15 -29.96
N GLU A 56 -2.08 -1.66 -30.53
CA GLU A 56 -0.81 -1.51 -29.83
C GLU A 56 -1.00 -0.54 -28.65
N TYR A 57 -1.02 -1.09 -27.44
CA TYR A 57 -0.88 -0.29 -26.23
C TYR A 57 0.56 0.23 -26.15
N GLY A 58 0.73 1.52 -26.41
CA GLY A 58 1.97 2.22 -26.09
C GLY A 58 2.28 2.07 -24.60
N SER A 59 3.37 1.38 -24.28
CA SER A 59 3.91 1.31 -22.93
C SER A 59 4.50 2.68 -22.58
N VAL A 60 3.72 3.51 -21.90
CA VAL A 60 4.26 4.70 -21.23
C VAL A 60 4.97 4.19 -19.97
N GLY A 61 6.28 3.95 -20.10
CA GLY A 61 7.12 3.65 -18.94
C GLY A 61 7.15 4.87 -18.03
N PHE A 62 6.58 4.75 -16.84
CA PHE A 62 6.94 5.64 -15.75
C PHE A 62 8.15 5.01 -15.09
N ASP A 63 9.33 5.51 -15.45
CA ASP A 63 10.49 5.31 -14.60
C ASP A 63 10.18 6.05 -13.30
N ILE A 64 9.98 5.31 -12.21
CA ILE A 64 10.27 5.86 -10.88
C ILE A 64 11.77 6.09 -10.92
N VAL A 65 12.17 7.26 -11.42
CA VAL A 65 13.53 7.75 -11.25
C VAL A 65 13.70 7.83 -9.74
N PRO A 66 14.53 6.97 -9.11
CA PRO A 66 14.87 7.20 -7.71
C PRO A 66 15.41 8.62 -7.68
N LYS A 67 14.97 9.41 -6.72
CA LYS A 67 15.46 10.76 -6.49
C LYS A 67 16.93 10.64 -6.04
N SER A 68 17.82 10.26 -6.95
CA SER A 68 19.21 9.88 -6.70
C SER A 68 20.12 11.08 -6.48
N ASP A 69 19.58 12.29 -6.66
CA ASP A 69 20.38 13.51 -6.71
C ASP A 69 20.07 14.45 -5.51
N SER A 70 19.24 14.01 -4.56
CA SER A 70 19.09 14.69 -3.26
C SER A 70 20.09 14.11 -2.24
N PRO A 71 20.89 14.94 -1.53
CA PRO A 71 22.15 14.47 -0.92
C PRO A 71 22.02 13.54 0.30
N ASP A 72 20.82 13.30 0.85
CA ASP A 72 20.65 12.57 2.11
C ASP A 72 19.51 11.52 2.06
N PHE A 73 19.36 10.79 0.95
CA PHE A 73 18.50 9.60 0.99
C PHE A 73 19.23 8.48 1.74
N MET A 74 19.10 8.48 3.07
CA MET A 74 19.63 7.42 3.93
C MET A 74 19.04 6.08 3.50
N ILE A 75 19.91 5.16 3.10
CA ILE A 75 19.50 3.80 2.72
C ILE A 75 19.25 3.00 4.00
N ILE A 76 18.00 2.59 4.21
CA ILE A 76 17.65 1.63 5.24
C ILE A 76 18.31 0.28 4.92
N GLN A 77 19.02 -0.28 5.90
CA GLN A 77 19.74 -1.55 5.79
C GLN A 77 19.01 -2.71 6.46
N LEU A 78 18.09 -2.41 7.37
CA LEU A 78 17.29 -3.39 8.10
C LEU A 78 15.96 -2.77 8.50
N ILE A 79 14.89 -3.55 8.43
CA ILE A 79 13.59 -3.21 8.98
C ILE A 79 13.30 -4.15 10.15
N VAL A 80 12.90 -3.58 11.29
CA VAL A 80 12.50 -4.32 12.50
C VAL A 80 11.04 -4.04 12.78
N THR A 81 10.23 -5.09 12.94
CA THR A 81 8.82 -4.99 13.38
C THR A 81 8.52 -6.03 14.45
N HIS A 82 7.38 -5.92 15.12
CA HIS A 82 7.02 -6.79 16.24
C HIS A 82 6.96 -8.29 15.84
N PRO A 83 7.35 -9.21 16.74
CA PRO A 83 7.34 -10.66 16.48
C PRO A 83 5.95 -11.30 16.57
N GLY A 84 4.94 -10.56 17.07
CA GLY A 84 3.59 -11.05 17.35
C GLY A 84 2.75 -11.38 16.11
N GLY A 85 1.43 -11.43 16.29
CA GLY A 85 0.50 -11.52 15.15
C GLY A 85 0.61 -10.26 14.30
N ALA A 86 0.81 -10.41 12.99
CA ALA A 86 0.95 -9.29 12.07
C ALA A 86 -0.35 -8.50 11.90
N HIS A 87 -0.23 -7.19 11.85
CA HIS A 87 -1.30 -6.26 11.53
C HIS A 87 -1.18 -5.77 10.09
N LYS A 88 -2.16 -5.00 9.64
CA LYS A 88 -2.19 -4.58 8.23
C LYS A 88 -1.25 -3.41 7.97
N ASP A 89 -1.04 -2.53 8.94
CA ASP A 89 -0.07 -1.45 8.86
C ASP A 89 1.36 -1.95 8.83
N ASP A 90 1.78 -2.76 9.81
CA ASP A 90 3.17 -3.18 9.93
C ASP A 90 3.59 -3.97 8.68
N PHE A 91 2.72 -4.86 8.20
CA PHE A 91 2.91 -5.57 6.94
C PHE A 91 3.06 -4.64 5.74
N LEU A 92 2.17 -3.66 5.56
CA LEU A 92 2.19 -2.75 4.41
C LEU A 92 3.36 -1.75 4.47
N ALA A 93 3.65 -1.22 5.65
CA ALA A 93 4.79 -0.34 5.92
C ALA A 93 6.11 -1.06 5.61
N CYS A 94 6.30 -2.26 6.17
CA CYS A 94 7.47 -3.07 5.89
C CYS A 94 7.59 -3.43 4.41
N SER A 95 6.48 -3.76 3.73
CA SER A 95 6.47 -4.08 2.31
C SER A 95 6.93 -2.89 1.44
N LEU A 96 6.46 -1.69 1.76
CA LEU A 96 6.84 -0.45 1.07
C LEU A 96 8.33 -0.14 1.28
N LEU A 97 8.79 -0.17 2.55
CA LEU A 97 10.18 0.11 2.90
C LEU A 97 11.15 -0.92 2.29
N ALA A 98 10.81 -2.21 2.35
CA ALA A 98 11.62 -3.27 1.74
C ALA A 98 11.68 -3.12 0.21
N HIS A 99 10.59 -2.69 -0.43
CA HIS A 99 10.58 -2.40 -1.86
C HIS A 99 11.51 -1.23 -2.22
N MET A 100 11.48 -0.15 -1.44
CA MET A 100 12.24 1.07 -1.72
C MET A 100 13.73 0.93 -1.44
N HIS A 101 14.10 0.24 -0.37
CA HIS A 101 15.48 0.17 0.10
C HIS A 101 16.16 -1.18 -0.19
N GLY A 102 15.41 -2.21 -0.57
CA GLY A 102 15.93 -3.57 -0.69
C GLY A 102 16.36 -4.18 0.65
N ALA A 103 15.85 -3.63 1.75
CA ALA A 103 16.22 -4.03 3.10
C ALA A 103 15.53 -5.35 3.52
N PRO A 104 16.24 -6.25 4.22
CA PRO A 104 15.61 -7.39 4.90
C PRO A 104 14.71 -6.91 6.05
N ILE A 105 13.73 -7.76 6.39
CA ILE A 105 12.83 -7.56 7.53
C ILE A 105 13.16 -8.61 8.61
N GLN A 106 13.30 -8.18 9.85
CA GLN A 106 13.38 -9.04 11.04
C GLN A 106 12.18 -8.79 11.93
N ARG A 107 11.53 -9.85 12.40
CA ARG A 107 10.35 -9.73 13.29
C ARG A 107 10.74 -10.10 14.71
N ARG A 108 11.12 -9.10 15.50
CA ARG A 108 11.66 -9.20 16.87
C ARG A 108 11.52 -7.86 17.59
N ASP A 109 11.68 -7.86 18.91
CA ASP A 109 11.79 -6.62 19.66
C ASP A 109 13.06 -5.86 19.23
N PRO A 110 13.00 -4.51 19.07
CA PRO A 110 14.16 -3.69 18.78
C PRO A 110 15.09 -3.61 19.99
N THR A 111 16.40 -3.48 19.75
CA THR A 111 17.37 -3.11 20.78
C THR A 111 17.53 -1.59 20.85
N ASP A 112 18.19 -1.08 21.88
CA ASP A 112 18.52 0.34 21.98
C ASP A 112 19.42 0.79 20.81
N GLU A 113 20.29 -0.10 20.31
CA GLU A 113 21.10 0.16 19.13
C GLU A 113 20.27 0.26 17.85
N ASP A 114 19.19 -0.53 17.69
CA ASP A 114 18.28 -0.37 16.56
C ASP A 114 17.62 1.00 16.59
N LEU A 115 17.05 1.40 17.74
CA LEU A 115 16.35 2.67 17.91
C LEU A 115 17.26 3.90 17.75
N ALA A 116 18.56 3.74 18.03
CA ALA A 116 19.56 4.79 17.88
C ALA A 116 20.19 4.85 16.47
N ASN A 117 20.01 3.81 15.64
CA ASN A 117 20.65 3.70 14.34
C ASN A 117 19.68 4.09 13.20
N PRO A 118 19.86 5.26 12.56
CA PRO A 118 18.97 5.70 11.49
C PRO A 118 19.08 4.91 10.18
N SER A 119 19.98 3.91 10.09
CA SER A 119 20.00 2.91 9.02
C SER A 119 19.11 1.69 9.32
N VAL A 120 18.57 1.57 10.54
CA VAL A 120 17.59 0.57 10.94
C VAL A 120 16.24 1.27 11.05
N CYS A 121 15.25 0.79 10.31
CA CYS A 121 13.90 1.30 10.41
C CYS A 121 13.08 0.43 11.35
N VAL A 122 12.58 1.00 12.44
CA VAL A 122 11.75 0.29 13.41
C VAL A 122 10.29 0.66 13.18
N VAL A 123 9.43 -0.33 12.96
CA VAL A 123 8.05 -0.15 12.49
C VAL A 123 7.10 -0.85 13.44
N ASP A 124 6.05 -0.16 13.88
CA ASP A 124 4.98 -0.68 14.75
C ASP A 124 5.46 -1.29 16.08
N ILE A 125 6.64 -0.87 16.55
CA ILE A 125 7.23 -1.32 17.81
C ILE A 125 8.29 -0.30 18.30
N GLY A 126 8.62 -0.35 19.59
CA GLY A 126 9.73 0.40 20.19
C GLY A 126 9.31 1.57 21.09
N GLY A 127 8.02 1.90 21.12
CA GLY A 127 7.40 2.92 21.97
C GLY A 127 7.74 4.37 21.60
N VAL A 128 8.26 4.60 20.39
CA VAL A 128 8.71 5.93 19.96
C VAL A 128 8.44 6.17 18.46
N HIS A 129 7.96 7.37 18.17
CA HIS A 129 7.94 7.92 16.81
C HIS A 129 9.02 8.99 16.68
N ASP A 130 9.99 8.75 15.79
CA ASP A 130 11.07 9.67 15.44
C ASP A 130 11.42 9.48 13.95
N PRO A 131 10.90 10.33 13.04
CA PRO A 131 11.18 10.25 11.60
C PRO A 131 12.66 10.43 11.22
N GLU A 132 13.44 11.20 12.01
CA GLU A 132 14.87 11.40 11.75
C GLU A 132 15.66 10.11 12.04
N ARG A 133 15.21 9.34 13.04
CA ARG A 133 15.75 8.02 13.38
C ARG A 133 15.05 6.85 12.72
N LYS A 134 14.01 7.11 11.93
CA LYS A 134 13.21 6.08 11.22
C LYS A 134 12.51 5.10 12.17
N ASN A 135 12.08 5.62 13.32
CA ASN A 135 11.23 4.91 14.27
C ASN A 135 9.76 5.32 14.05
N PHE A 136 8.91 4.35 13.73
CA PHE A 136 7.51 4.52 13.33
C PHE A 136 6.60 3.65 14.19
N ASP A 137 6.59 3.92 15.50
CA ASP A 137 5.60 3.37 16.41
C ASP A 137 4.46 4.37 16.63
N HIS A 138 3.23 3.90 16.79
CA HIS A 138 2.06 4.71 17.08
C HIS A 138 1.46 4.42 18.47
N HIS A 139 1.92 3.38 19.18
CA HIS A 139 1.35 2.94 20.45
C HIS A 139 1.44 3.97 21.59
N GLN A 140 2.38 4.92 21.50
CA GLN A 140 2.53 6.00 22.49
C GLN A 140 1.53 7.15 22.32
N PHE A 141 0.80 7.22 21.20
CA PHE A 141 -0.14 8.32 20.98
C PHE A 141 -1.41 8.18 21.84
N PRO A 142 -1.98 9.30 22.31
CA PRO A 142 -3.26 9.29 23.01
C PRO A 142 -4.39 8.71 22.16
N ARG A 143 -5.40 8.11 22.81
CA ARG A 143 -6.58 7.54 22.13
C ARG A 143 -7.42 8.57 21.36
N ASP A 144 -7.35 9.84 21.74
CA ASP A 144 -8.05 10.95 21.10
C ASP A 144 -7.20 11.65 20.02
N ALA A 145 -5.98 11.17 19.77
CA ALA A 145 -5.20 11.62 18.63
C ALA A 145 -5.90 11.25 17.31
N PRO A 146 -5.62 11.97 16.20
CA PRO A 146 -5.98 11.49 14.88
C PRO A 146 -5.52 10.05 14.68
N PRO A 147 -6.30 9.22 13.98
CA PRO A 147 -5.93 7.82 13.76
C PRO A 147 -4.63 7.77 12.96
N LEU A 148 -3.59 7.28 13.63
CA LEU A 148 -2.26 7.06 13.10
C LEU A 148 -1.91 5.60 13.36
N TRP A 149 -1.52 4.89 12.32
CA TRP A 149 -0.99 3.52 12.35
C TRP A 149 0.36 3.51 11.62
N ALA A 150 1.16 2.45 11.72
CA ALA A 150 2.57 2.49 11.30
C ALA A 150 2.78 2.91 9.83
N LEU A 151 1.92 2.46 8.90
CA LEU A 151 1.99 2.85 7.48
C LEU A 151 1.79 4.36 7.29
N SER A 152 0.90 4.99 8.05
CA SER A 152 0.63 6.42 7.91
C SER A 152 1.82 7.26 8.35
N LEU A 153 2.51 6.85 9.42
CA LEU A 153 3.74 7.50 9.87
C LEU A 153 4.85 7.43 8.82
N VAL A 154 5.00 6.28 8.16
CA VAL A 154 5.93 6.11 7.02
C VAL A 154 5.54 7.00 5.84
N LEU A 155 4.26 7.03 5.47
CA LEU A 155 3.78 7.88 4.37
C LEU A 155 3.93 9.38 4.67
N GLN A 156 3.81 9.79 5.94
CA GLN A 156 4.04 11.16 6.38
C GLN A 156 5.52 11.55 6.23
N ASP A 157 6.45 10.70 6.67
CA ASP A 157 7.90 10.90 6.48
C ASP A 157 8.28 11.02 4.99
N MET A 158 7.60 10.27 4.12
CA MET A 158 7.78 10.36 2.67
C MET A 158 7.08 11.56 2.01
N GLY A 159 6.24 12.30 2.75
CA GLY A 159 5.43 13.39 2.20
C GLY A 159 4.31 12.92 1.25
N LEU A 160 3.87 11.66 1.37
CA LEU A 160 2.89 11.02 0.49
C LEU A 160 1.53 10.76 1.16
N TYR A 161 1.38 11.08 2.45
CA TYR A 161 0.18 10.73 3.22
C TYR A 161 -1.11 11.35 2.68
N GLU A 162 -1.12 12.66 2.41
CA GLU A 162 -2.31 13.35 1.89
C GLU A 162 -2.71 12.84 0.50
N ASP A 163 -1.72 12.60 -0.35
CA ASP A 163 -1.96 12.00 -1.66
C ASP A 163 -2.57 10.60 -1.48
N ALA A 164 -1.98 9.75 -0.64
CA ALA A 164 -2.49 8.41 -0.36
C ALA A 164 -3.96 8.43 0.11
N LEU A 165 -4.34 9.35 0.99
CA LEU A 165 -5.73 9.51 1.41
C LEU A 165 -6.67 9.88 0.27
N SER A 166 -6.21 10.69 -0.69
CA SER A 166 -7.04 11.14 -1.81
C SER A 166 -7.41 10.02 -2.79
N PHE A 167 -6.56 9.00 -2.94
CA PHE A 167 -6.78 7.91 -3.90
C PHE A 167 -7.02 6.53 -3.27
N CYS A 168 -6.57 6.30 -2.03
CA CYS A 168 -6.83 5.06 -1.28
C CYS A 168 -8.00 5.26 -0.30
N ALA A 169 -9.23 5.16 -0.82
CA ALA A 169 -10.44 5.24 0.02
C ALA A 169 -10.46 4.21 1.18
N TRP A 170 -9.69 3.12 1.07
CA TRP A 170 -9.55 2.11 2.10
C TRP A 170 -8.63 2.50 3.26
N LEU A 171 -7.74 3.49 3.08
CA LEU A 171 -6.70 3.84 4.05
C LEU A 171 -7.29 4.33 5.37
N ARG A 172 -8.21 5.29 5.30
CA ARG A 172 -8.84 5.88 6.49
C ARG A 172 -9.62 4.85 7.33
N PRO A 173 -10.50 4.00 6.73
CA PRO A 173 -11.10 2.88 7.45
C PRO A 173 -10.09 1.91 8.07
N ALA A 174 -8.97 1.64 7.41
CA ALA A 174 -7.96 0.72 7.94
C ALA A 174 -7.24 1.31 9.17
N GLU A 175 -6.91 2.59 9.16
CA GLU A 175 -6.37 3.30 10.34
C GLU A 175 -7.35 3.26 11.51
N TRP A 176 -8.65 3.49 11.27
CA TRP A 176 -9.67 3.40 12.32
C TRP A 176 -9.80 2.00 12.90
N LEU A 177 -9.78 0.97 12.04
CA LEU A 177 -9.87 -0.42 12.48
C LEU A 177 -8.75 -0.78 13.45
N ASP A 178 -7.55 -0.30 13.13
CA ASP A 178 -6.35 -0.57 13.89
C ASP A 178 -6.31 0.21 15.22
N THR A 179 -6.57 1.52 15.16
CA THR A 179 -6.44 2.41 16.33
C THR A 179 -7.67 2.44 17.25
N LEU A 180 -8.88 2.33 16.69
CA LEU A 180 -10.15 2.47 17.42
C LEU A 180 -10.93 1.16 17.53
N GLY A 181 -10.55 0.15 16.74
CA GLY A 181 -11.25 -1.13 16.69
C GLY A 181 -12.54 -1.11 15.84
N PRO A 182 -13.18 -2.28 15.67
CA PRO A 182 -14.28 -2.46 14.72
C PRO A 182 -15.55 -1.69 15.08
N ASN A 183 -15.85 -1.52 16.38
CA ASN A 183 -17.09 -0.87 16.80
C ASN A 183 -17.10 0.63 16.47
N GLU A 184 -16.03 1.35 16.82
CA GLU A 184 -15.96 2.78 16.54
C GLU A 184 -15.75 3.05 15.04
N THR A 185 -14.97 2.22 14.36
CA THR A 185 -14.85 2.26 12.89
C THR A 185 -16.22 2.16 12.21
N ALA A 186 -17.03 1.18 12.58
CA ALA A 186 -18.36 0.99 11.98
C ALA A 186 -19.26 2.20 12.19
N LYS A 187 -19.18 2.81 13.37
CA LYS A 187 -19.91 4.03 13.72
C LYS A 187 -19.45 5.23 12.87
N LEU A 188 -18.14 5.43 12.70
CA LEU A 188 -17.58 6.50 11.86
C LEU A 188 -17.91 6.32 10.37
N MET A 189 -18.03 5.08 9.92
CA MET A 189 -18.42 4.73 8.55
C MET A 189 -19.94 4.70 8.34
N GLU A 190 -20.74 4.88 9.39
CA GLU A 190 -22.21 4.78 9.35
C GLU A 190 -22.73 3.43 8.81
N ILE A 191 -22.06 2.34 9.17
CA ILE A 191 -22.42 0.97 8.76
C ILE A 191 -22.65 0.05 9.97
N PRO A 192 -23.39 -1.06 9.82
CA PRO A 192 -23.43 -2.10 10.84
C PRO A 192 -22.04 -2.71 11.09
N CYS A 193 -21.65 -2.92 12.35
CA CYS A 193 -20.37 -3.54 12.71
C CYS A 193 -20.17 -4.93 12.07
N ALA A 194 -21.24 -5.71 11.90
CA ALA A 194 -21.20 -7.01 11.21
C ALA A 194 -20.74 -6.91 9.73
N THR A 195 -20.89 -5.75 9.09
CA THR A 195 -20.42 -5.50 7.73
C THR A 195 -18.90 -5.57 7.65
N LEU A 196 -18.18 -5.07 8.65
CA LEU A 196 -16.71 -5.14 8.68
C LEU A 196 -16.23 -6.59 8.68
N GLY A 197 -16.85 -7.44 9.52
CA GLY A 197 -16.54 -8.88 9.55
C GLY A 197 -16.89 -9.60 8.25
N SER A 198 -17.92 -9.15 7.54
CA SER A 198 -18.35 -9.72 6.25
C SER A 198 -17.42 -9.35 5.09
N LEU A 199 -16.63 -8.28 5.25
CA LEU A 199 -15.64 -7.81 4.28
C LEU A 199 -14.23 -8.35 4.56
N ASN A 200 -14.08 -9.25 5.54
CA ASN A 200 -12.80 -9.88 5.83
C ASN A 200 -12.28 -10.64 4.60
N SER A 201 -11.16 -10.15 4.07
CA SER A 201 -10.49 -10.74 2.92
C SER A 201 -9.71 -11.98 3.34
N PRO A 202 -10.03 -13.18 2.83
CA PRO A 202 -9.23 -14.38 3.13
C PRO A 202 -7.79 -14.27 2.59
N LEU A 203 -7.57 -13.44 1.57
CA LEU A 203 -6.24 -13.14 1.05
C LEU A 203 -5.43 -12.31 2.04
N ASP A 204 -6.01 -11.24 2.58
CA ASP A 204 -5.36 -10.38 3.58
C ASP A 204 -4.97 -11.23 4.79
N MET A 205 -5.91 -12.01 5.33
CA MET A 205 -5.65 -12.89 6.47
C MET A 205 -4.56 -13.92 6.18
N THR A 206 -4.52 -14.48 4.96
CA THR A 206 -3.47 -15.44 4.59
C THR A 206 -2.10 -14.77 4.52
N LEU A 207 -2.01 -13.57 3.94
CA LEU A 207 -0.77 -12.81 3.84
C LEU A 207 -0.25 -12.41 5.21
N LEU A 208 -1.13 -11.88 6.08
CA LEU A 208 -0.78 -11.51 7.45
C LEU A 208 -0.30 -12.73 8.25
N ASN A 209 -1.00 -13.87 8.20
CA ASN A 209 -0.56 -15.08 8.87
C ASN A 209 0.78 -15.62 8.33
N ARG A 210 1.04 -15.46 7.03
CA ARG A 210 2.32 -15.85 6.43
C ARG A 210 3.45 -14.92 6.82
N PHE A 211 3.20 -13.62 6.85
CA PHE A 211 4.15 -12.64 7.36
C PHE A 211 4.44 -12.89 8.85
N ALA A 212 3.39 -13.15 9.63
CA ALA A 212 3.45 -13.47 11.05
C ALA A 212 4.30 -14.71 11.40
N SER A 213 4.37 -15.68 10.49
CA SER A 213 5.10 -16.94 10.72
C SER A 213 6.57 -16.90 10.30
N ARG A 214 7.05 -15.77 9.77
CA ARG A 214 8.47 -15.54 9.47
C ARG A 214 9.06 -14.60 10.53
N THR A 215 10.25 -14.92 11.01
CA THR A 215 11.00 -14.16 12.02
C THR A 215 12.35 -13.75 11.47
#